data_AF-A0A2D7VMS4-F1
#
_entry.id   AF-A0A2D7VMS4-F1
#
_cell.length_a   1.000
_cell.length_b   1.000
_cell.length_c   1.000
_cell.angle_alpha   90.00
_cell.angle_beta   90.00
_cell.angle_gamma   90.00
#
_symmetry.space_group_name_H-M   'P 1'
#
loop_
_entity.id
_entity.type
_entity.pdbx_description
1 polymer ?
#
loop_
_entity_poly.entity_id
_entity_poly.type
_entity_poly.pdbx_seq_one_letter_code
_entity_poly.pdbx_strand_id
1 'polypeptide(L)'
;MKNPGQKRIRGKGAGKGRAVDPAAQAEVTAAIDGITLQRDHLIECLHRIQDRYKHLSAVHLTALADLLQLAPTEVYEVATFYHHFDVVREGENAPPDLTVRVCDSVSCSLFGAEPLISELESRYGEGVRIQRVPCVGRCDAAPVAVVGQNAIGHADAAKIAAAVENGERSAEVPDDWVRYQAYCADGGYALASRCVDDPAVAESIIEALDSSGLRGLGGAGFPAGRKWRILKEQPAPRLMAVNIDEGEPGTFKDRYYLERDPHRFLEGVLIAAQVVGIDSCYLYVRDEYPAVIEILNTAIEELRAAHPNPLPELIVRRGAGAYICGEESAMIESIEGKRGLPRLRPPYVAEVGLFGRPTLEHNCETLYWVRDI
;
A
#
# COMPACT_ATOMS: atom_id res chain seq x y z
N MET A 1 -35.22 61.80 -7.15
CA MET A 1 -35.80 60.56 -6.58
C MET A 1 -35.21 59.37 -7.32
N LYS A 2 -34.22 58.70 -6.71
CA LYS A 2 -33.52 57.55 -7.30
C LYS A 2 -34.21 56.28 -6.82
N ASN A 3 -34.64 55.43 -7.77
CA ASN A 3 -35.20 54.11 -7.53
C ASN A 3 -34.23 53.26 -6.68
N PRO A 4 -34.65 52.67 -5.55
CA PRO A 4 -33.82 51.77 -4.79
C PRO A 4 -33.78 50.42 -5.52
N GLY A 5 -32.61 50.07 -6.06
CA GLY A 5 -32.39 48.79 -6.73
C GLY A 5 -32.59 47.63 -5.75
N GLN A 6 -33.62 46.81 -6.01
CA GLN A 6 -33.78 45.52 -5.35
C GLN A 6 -32.56 44.64 -5.65
N LYS A 7 -31.75 44.36 -4.62
CA LYS A 7 -30.74 43.31 -4.66
C LYS A 7 -31.45 41.97 -4.82
N ARG A 8 -31.37 41.38 -6.02
CA ARG A 8 -31.65 39.96 -6.24
C ARG A 8 -30.74 39.16 -5.30
N ILE A 9 -31.33 38.52 -4.29
CA ILE A 9 -30.68 37.48 -3.51
C ILE A 9 -30.42 36.33 -4.48
N ARG A 10 -29.16 36.18 -4.92
CA ARG A 10 -28.70 34.97 -5.61
C ARG A 10 -28.85 33.82 -4.61
N GLY A 11 -29.73 32.87 -4.91
CA GLY A 11 -29.75 31.59 -4.20
C GLY A 11 -28.35 30.96 -4.24
N LYS A 12 -27.95 30.32 -3.13
CA LYS A 12 -26.73 29.51 -3.04
C LYS A 12 -26.67 28.62 -4.29
N GLY A 13 -25.56 28.70 -5.01
CA GLY A 13 -25.41 28.09 -6.31
C GLY A 13 -25.68 26.58 -6.27
N ALA A 14 -26.67 26.14 -7.04
CA ALA A 14 -26.63 24.81 -7.61
C ALA A 14 -25.36 24.76 -8.47
N GLY A 15 -24.31 24.11 -7.96
CA GLY A 15 -23.07 23.92 -8.69
C GLY A 15 -23.37 23.20 -10.01
N LYS A 16 -22.68 23.59 -11.08
CA LYS A 16 -22.69 22.88 -12.39
C LYS A 16 -21.91 21.56 -12.31
N GLY A 17 -22.15 20.75 -11.28
CA GLY A 17 -21.63 19.40 -11.12
C GLY A 17 -22.73 18.38 -11.37
N ARG A 18 -22.36 17.11 -11.60
CA ARG A 18 -23.32 16.01 -11.57
C ARG A 18 -24.05 16.03 -10.23
N ALA A 19 -25.37 15.92 -10.25
CA ALA A 19 -26.12 15.71 -9.02
C ALA A 19 -25.72 14.37 -8.41
N VAL A 20 -25.45 14.36 -7.11
CA VAL A 20 -25.12 13.13 -6.37
C VAL A 20 -26.38 12.29 -6.26
N ASP A 21 -26.30 11.03 -6.68
CA ASP A 21 -27.38 10.06 -6.49
C ASP A 21 -27.44 9.63 -5.02
N PRO A 22 -28.56 9.86 -4.31
CA PRO A 22 -28.70 9.47 -2.90
C PRO A 22 -28.51 7.97 -2.66
N ALA A 23 -28.86 7.10 -3.62
CA ALA A 23 -28.67 5.66 -3.49
C ALA A 23 -27.17 5.31 -3.54
N ALA A 24 -26.45 5.84 -4.53
CA ALA A 24 -25.00 5.66 -4.65
C ALA A 24 -24.26 6.22 -3.43
N GLN A 25 -24.72 7.35 -2.86
CA GLN A 25 -24.14 7.91 -1.64
C GLN A 25 -24.31 6.98 -0.44
N ALA A 26 -25.49 6.38 -0.25
CA ALA A 26 -25.71 5.40 0.81
C ALA A 26 -24.86 4.14 0.62
N GLU A 27 -24.74 3.64 -0.61
CA GLU A 27 -23.89 2.51 -0.97
C GLU A 27 -22.41 2.74 -0.69
N VAL A 28 -21.89 3.92 -1.05
CA VAL A 28 -20.50 4.30 -0.77
C VAL A 28 -20.27 4.47 0.72
N THR A 29 -21.19 5.15 1.42
CA THR A 29 -21.11 5.32 2.89
C THR A 29 -21.03 3.97 3.60
N ALA A 30 -21.83 2.99 3.18
CA ALA A 30 -21.79 1.64 3.72
C ALA A 30 -20.53 0.85 3.34
N ALA A 31 -19.92 1.14 2.18
CA ALA A 31 -18.68 0.48 1.76
C ALA A 31 -17.46 0.97 2.55
N ILE A 32 -17.39 2.28 2.82
CA ILE A 32 -16.25 2.93 3.48
C ILE A 32 -16.44 3.04 5.01
N ASP A 33 -17.41 2.33 5.58
CA ASP A 33 -17.67 2.34 7.01
C ASP A 33 -16.39 2.02 7.82
N GLY A 34 -16.20 2.78 8.91
CA GLY A 34 -15.00 2.74 9.75
C GLY A 34 -13.81 3.57 9.24
N ILE A 35 -13.85 4.10 8.02
CA ILE A 35 -12.78 4.99 7.50
C ILE A 35 -13.10 6.44 7.82
N THR A 36 -12.16 7.14 8.47
CA THR A 36 -12.24 8.59 8.66
C THR A 36 -12.23 9.29 7.31
N LEU A 37 -13.20 10.17 7.04
CA LEU A 37 -13.26 10.91 5.77
C LEU A 37 -12.20 12.02 5.72
N GLN A 38 -11.04 11.68 5.18
CA GLN A 38 -9.92 12.58 4.94
C GLN A 38 -9.38 12.35 3.53
N ARG A 39 -8.74 13.38 2.99
CA ARG A 39 -8.21 13.36 1.62
C ARG A 39 -7.30 12.15 1.37
N ASP A 40 -6.39 11.88 2.29
CA ASP A 40 -5.37 10.84 2.18
C ASP A 40 -5.96 9.43 2.31
N HIS A 41 -7.22 9.30 2.72
CA HIS A 41 -7.94 8.03 2.71
C HIS A 41 -8.65 7.75 1.37
N LEU A 42 -8.49 8.61 0.35
CA LEU A 42 -9.13 8.43 -0.95
C LEU A 42 -8.86 7.05 -1.54
N ILE A 43 -7.61 6.60 -1.60
CA ILE A 43 -7.25 5.30 -2.18
C ILE A 43 -7.82 4.14 -1.37
N GLU A 44 -7.81 4.22 -0.04
CA GLU A 44 -8.43 3.21 0.84
C GLU A 44 -9.96 3.14 0.60
N CYS A 45 -10.61 4.29 0.42
CA CYS A 45 -12.04 4.34 0.08
C CYS A 45 -12.31 3.69 -1.28
N LEU A 46 -11.47 3.95 -2.29
CA LEU A 46 -11.57 3.32 -3.61
C LEU A 46 -11.42 1.80 -3.50
N HIS A 47 -10.46 1.30 -2.72
CA HIS A 47 -10.34 -0.15 -2.45
C HIS A 47 -11.62 -0.72 -1.84
N ARG A 48 -12.20 -0.08 -0.83
CA ARG A 48 -13.43 -0.57 -0.18
C ARG A 48 -14.62 -0.64 -1.14
N ILE A 49 -14.78 0.37 -1.99
CA ILE A 49 -15.84 0.39 -3.01
C ILE A 49 -15.60 -0.74 -4.02
N GLN A 50 -14.37 -0.86 -4.54
CA GLN A 50 -14.04 -1.91 -5.50
C GLN A 50 -14.15 -3.31 -4.91
N ASP A 51 -13.67 -3.56 -3.70
CA ASP A 51 -13.72 -4.89 -3.08
C ASP A 51 -15.18 -5.32 -2.88
N ARG A 52 -16.07 -4.37 -2.57
CA ARG A 52 -17.51 -4.61 -2.37
C ARG A 52 -18.28 -4.77 -3.67
N TYR A 53 -18.09 -3.87 -4.63
CA TYR A 53 -18.89 -3.79 -5.87
C TYR A 53 -18.17 -4.33 -7.11
N LYS A 54 -16.94 -4.80 -6.96
CA LYS A 54 -16.05 -5.39 -8.00
C LYS A 54 -15.58 -4.42 -9.09
N HIS A 55 -16.00 -3.17 -9.03
CA HIS A 55 -15.58 -2.09 -9.92
C HIS A 55 -15.89 -0.73 -9.28
N LEU A 56 -15.43 0.34 -9.93
CA LEU A 56 -15.68 1.71 -9.55
C LEU A 56 -16.58 2.38 -10.60
N SER A 57 -17.88 2.45 -10.32
CA SER A 57 -18.84 3.10 -11.22
C SER A 57 -18.71 4.63 -11.18
N ALA A 58 -19.09 5.30 -12.27
CA ALA A 58 -19.12 6.77 -12.32
C ALA A 58 -20.01 7.42 -11.23
N VAL A 59 -21.10 6.75 -10.83
CA VAL A 59 -21.97 7.22 -9.75
C VAL A 59 -21.33 7.06 -8.37
N HIS A 60 -20.61 5.95 -8.14
CA HIS A 60 -19.85 5.75 -6.89
C HIS A 60 -18.70 6.74 -6.75
N LEU A 61 -17.95 7.02 -7.83
CA LEU A 61 -16.87 8.02 -7.81
C LEU A 61 -17.41 9.43 -7.53
N THR A 62 -18.56 9.78 -8.10
CA THR A 62 -19.23 11.07 -7.84
C THR A 62 -19.69 11.17 -6.39
N ALA A 63 -20.27 10.10 -5.84
CA ALA A 63 -20.69 10.03 -4.44
C ALA A 63 -19.49 10.11 -3.47
N LEU A 64 -18.40 9.42 -3.78
CA LEU A 64 -17.17 9.48 -2.97
C LEU A 64 -16.56 10.88 -2.97
N ALA A 65 -16.54 11.56 -4.13
CA ALA A 65 -16.05 12.93 -4.24
C ALA A 65 -16.86 13.89 -3.36
N ASP A 66 -18.19 13.74 -3.31
CA ASP A 66 -19.05 14.52 -2.42
C ASP A 66 -18.74 14.23 -0.94
N LEU A 67 -18.63 12.95 -0.55
CA LEU A 67 -18.33 12.57 0.84
C LEU A 67 -16.97 13.09 1.33
N LEU A 68 -15.94 13.03 0.49
CA LEU A 68 -14.59 13.52 0.81
C LEU A 68 -14.42 15.04 0.57
N GLN A 69 -15.45 15.72 0.07
CA GLN A 69 -15.40 17.14 -0.31
C GLN A 69 -14.25 17.45 -1.31
N LEU A 70 -14.05 16.56 -2.28
CA LEU A 70 -13.07 16.68 -3.35
C LEU A 70 -13.73 16.99 -4.69
N ALA A 71 -12.95 17.47 -5.67
CA ALA A 71 -13.46 17.63 -7.02
C ALA A 71 -13.71 16.23 -7.66
N PRO A 72 -14.85 15.99 -8.35
CA PRO A 72 -15.10 14.71 -9.02
C PRO A 72 -14.00 14.33 -10.03
N THR A 73 -13.43 15.32 -10.70
CA THR A 73 -12.30 15.12 -11.63
C THR A 73 -11.05 14.61 -10.93
N GLU A 74 -10.80 15.10 -9.72
CA GLU A 74 -9.63 14.69 -8.94
C GLU A 74 -9.76 13.24 -8.48
N VAL A 75 -10.92 12.84 -7.97
CA VAL A 75 -11.20 11.44 -7.61
C VAL A 75 -11.08 10.53 -8.83
N TYR A 76 -11.61 10.95 -9.98
CA TYR A 76 -11.50 10.20 -11.22
C TYR A 76 -10.05 10.08 -11.73
N GLU A 77 -9.26 11.16 -11.66
CA GLU A 77 -7.84 11.15 -12.05
C GLU A 77 -7.00 10.22 -11.16
N VAL A 78 -7.31 10.16 -9.85
CA VAL A 78 -6.66 9.21 -8.93
C VAL A 78 -7.08 7.79 -9.27
N ALA A 79 -8.39 7.51 -9.36
CA ALA A 79 -8.91 6.17 -9.65
C ALA A 79 -8.38 5.61 -10.98
N THR A 80 -8.28 6.43 -12.03
CA THR A 80 -7.81 5.99 -13.35
C THR A 80 -6.29 5.90 -13.49
N PHE A 81 -5.52 6.40 -12.53
CA PHE A 81 -4.06 6.31 -12.55
C PHE A 81 -3.56 4.92 -12.14
N TYR A 82 -4.28 4.24 -11.25
CA TYR A 82 -3.87 2.97 -10.65
C TYR A 82 -4.45 1.79 -11.42
N HIS A 83 -3.62 0.83 -11.84
CA HIS A 83 -4.02 -0.24 -12.75
C HIS A 83 -5.00 -1.25 -12.14
N HIS A 84 -5.04 -1.34 -10.81
CA HIS A 84 -5.91 -2.30 -10.15
C HIS A 84 -7.32 -1.79 -9.95
N PHE A 85 -7.58 -0.51 -10.25
CA PHE A 85 -8.91 0.06 -10.18
C PHE A 85 -9.65 -0.09 -11.51
N ASP A 86 -10.74 -0.86 -11.47
CA ASP A 86 -11.65 -1.09 -12.59
C ASP A 86 -12.67 0.05 -12.67
N VAL A 87 -12.28 1.16 -13.29
CA VAL A 87 -13.16 2.32 -13.48
C VAL A 87 -14.11 2.09 -14.66
N VAL A 88 -15.42 2.08 -14.40
CA VAL A 88 -16.48 1.88 -15.41
C VAL A 88 -17.18 3.20 -15.69
N ARG A 89 -17.13 3.65 -16.94
CA ARG A 89 -17.78 4.91 -17.37
C ARG A 89 -19.26 4.70 -17.61
N GLU A 90 -20.01 5.80 -17.71
CA GLU A 90 -21.43 5.73 -18.04
C GLU A 90 -21.67 5.06 -19.40
N GLY A 91 -22.54 4.05 -19.40
CA GLY A 91 -22.88 3.29 -20.60
C GLY A 91 -21.88 2.20 -20.96
N GLU A 92 -20.81 2.01 -20.19
CA GLU A 92 -19.92 0.86 -20.31
C GLU A 92 -20.45 -0.31 -19.46
N ASN A 93 -20.16 -1.54 -19.92
CA ASN A 93 -20.50 -2.74 -19.15
C ASN A 93 -19.47 -2.95 -18.04
N ALA A 94 -19.93 -3.40 -16.88
CA ALA A 94 -19.05 -3.84 -15.82
C ALA A 94 -18.18 -5.02 -16.29
N PRO A 95 -16.94 -5.15 -15.79
CA PRO A 95 -16.13 -6.33 -16.05
C PRO A 95 -16.82 -7.59 -15.49
N PRO A 96 -16.47 -8.79 -16.01
CA PRO A 96 -16.88 -10.05 -15.39
C PRO A 96 -16.56 -10.08 -13.89
N ASP A 97 -17.44 -10.71 -13.11
CA ASP A 97 -17.33 -10.82 -11.64
C ASP A 97 -16.01 -11.44 -11.16
N LEU A 98 -15.35 -12.21 -12.02
CA LEU A 98 -14.06 -12.82 -11.76
C LEU A 98 -13.03 -12.36 -12.78
N THR A 99 -11.89 -11.92 -12.27
CA THR A 99 -10.69 -11.66 -13.05
C THR A 99 -9.60 -12.65 -12.65
N VAL A 100 -9.02 -13.31 -13.64
CA VAL A 100 -7.80 -14.10 -13.51
C VAL A 100 -6.66 -13.29 -14.10
N ARG A 101 -5.73 -12.89 -13.26
CA ARG A 101 -4.55 -12.12 -13.68
C ARG A 101 -3.41 -13.09 -13.97
N VAL A 102 -2.80 -13.03 -15.14
CA VAL A 102 -1.64 -13.86 -15.48
C VAL A 102 -0.44 -12.95 -15.65
N CYS A 103 0.61 -13.22 -14.87
CA CYS A 103 1.87 -12.50 -14.97
C CYS A 103 2.53 -12.82 -16.31
N ASP A 104 2.82 -11.80 -17.12
CA ASP A 104 3.52 -11.96 -18.40
C ASP A 104 4.96 -11.40 -18.38
N SER A 105 5.44 -11.01 -17.20
CA SER A 105 6.82 -10.57 -17.01
C SER A 105 7.84 -11.68 -17.32
N VAL A 106 9.11 -11.31 -17.46
CA VAL A 106 10.19 -12.13 -18.04
C VAL A 106 10.19 -13.57 -17.52
N SER A 107 10.22 -13.78 -16.20
CA SER A 107 10.22 -15.11 -15.61
C SER A 107 8.98 -15.93 -15.98
N CYS A 108 7.78 -15.36 -15.91
CA CYS A 108 6.56 -16.11 -16.24
C CYS A 108 6.45 -16.38 -17.75
N SER A 109 6.87 -15.42 -18.59
CA SER A 109 6.97 -15.60 -20.05
C SER A 109 7.89 -16.76 -20.42
N LEU A 110 9.07 -16.87 -19.79
CA LEU A 110 10.01 -17.99 -20.01
C LEU A 110 9.43 -19.35 -19.61
N PHE A 111 8.49 -19.37 -18.67
CA PHE A 111 7.82 -20.57 -18.17
C PHE A 111 6.44 -20.81 -18.81
N GLY A 112 6.11 -20.14 -19.91
CA GLY A 112 4.93 -20.45 -20.71
C GLY A 112 3.67 -19.66 -20.38
N ALA A 113 3.79 -18.46 -19.79
CA ALA A 113 2.64 -17.59 -19.55
C ALA A 113 1.83 -17.27 -20.82
N GLU A 114 2.50 -17.09 -21.96
CA GLU A 114 1.83 -16.74 -23.23
C GLU A 114 0.86 -17.84 -23.72
N PRO A 115 1.29 -19.11 -23.90
CA PRO A 115 0.37 -20.21 -24.15
C PRO A 115 -0.74 -20.36 -23.11
N LEU A 116 -0.40 -20.18 -21.82
CA LEU A 116 -1.37 -20.29 -20.72
C LEU A 116 -2.48 -19.24 -20.86
N ILE A 117 -2.13 -17.98 -21.17
CA ILE A 117 -3.10 -16.91 -21.40
C ILE A 117 -4.04 -17.27 -22.56
N SER A 118 -3.50 -17.69 -23.70
CA SER A 118 -4.30 -18.07 -24.86
C SER A 118 -5.25 -19.24 -24.56
N GLU A 119 -4.81 -20.23 -23.78
CA GLU A 119 -5.65 -21.34 -23.35
C GLU A 119 -6.80 -20.88 -22.45
N LEU A 120 -6.52 -20.01 -21.48
CA LEU A 120 -7.53 -19.46 -20.57
C LEU A 120 -8.55 -18.58 -21.30
N GLU A 121 -8.10 -17.73 -22.22
CA GLU A 121 -8.98 -16.89 -23.05
C GLU A 121 -9.94 -17.76 -23.87
N SER A 122 -9.43 -18.83 -24.48
CA SER A 122 -10.24 -19.81 -25.22
C SER A 122 -11.23 -20.55 -24.31
N ARG A 123 -10.80 -20.93 -23.11
CA ARG A 123 -11.61 -21.70 -22.15
C ARG A 123 -12.77 -20.90 -21.58
N TYR A 124 -12.56 -19.64 -21.20
CA TYR A 124 -13.54 -18.87 -20.43
C TYR A 124 -14.34 -17.86 -21.26
N GLY A 125 -13.84 -17.43 -22.43
CA GLY A 125 -14.51 -16.43 -23.25
C GLY A 125 -14.85 -15.17 -22.45
N GLU A 126 -16.12 -14.74 -22.50
CA GLU A 126 -16.59 -13.54 -21.79
C GLU A 126 -16.98 -13.79 -20.32
N GLY A 127 -16.99 -15.06 -19.85
CA GLY A 127 -17.46 -15.41 -18.51
C GLY A 127 -16.45 -15.11 -17.38
N VAL A 128 -15.15 -15.08 -17.71
CA VAL A 128 -14.07 -14.73 -16.77
C VAL A 128 -13.09 -13.83 -17.50
N ARG A 129 -12.75 -12.70 -16.88
CA ARG A 129 -11.77 -11.77 -17.48
C ARG A 129 -10.37 -12.31 -17.29
N ILE A 130 -9.69 -12.67 -18.37
CA ILE A 130 -8.26 -12.97 -18.35
C ILE A 130 -7.50 -11.66 -18.56
N GLN A 131 -6.67 -11.29 -17.60
CA GLN A 131 -5.93 -10.04 -17.61
C GLN A 131 -4.43 -10.31 -17.58
N ARG A 132 -3.70 -9.77 -18.55
CA ARG A 132 -2.24 -9.73 -18.52
C ARG A 132 -1.78 -8.69 -17.51
N VAL A 133 -0.84 -9.05 -16.65
CA VAL A 133 -0.31 -8.13 -15.64
C VAL A 133 1.22 -8.21 -15.54
N PRO A 134 1.88 -7.12 -15.09
CA PRO A 134 3.28 -7.14 -14.72
C PRO A 134 3.60 -8.13 -13.59
N CYS A 135 4.87 -8.15 -13.16
CA CYS A 135 5.33 -9.05 -12.11
C CYS A 135 4.52 -8.91 -10.81
N VAL A 136 4.01 -10.04 -10.29
CA VAL A 136 3.25 -10.13 -9.04
C VAL A 136 4.10 -10.55 -7.83
N GLY A 137 5.43 -10.45 -7.91
CA GLY A 137 6.34 -10.72 -6.79
C GLY A 137 6.46 -12.19 -6.37
N ARG A 138 6.27 -13.11 -7.34
CA ARG A 138 6.29 -14.58 -7.11
C ARG A 138 7.11 -15.31 -8.18
N CYS A 139 8.22 -14.73 -8.62
CA CYS A 139 9.06 -15.28 -9.69
C CYS A 139 9.71 -16.63 -9.32
N ASP A 140 9.83 -16.93 -8.03
CA ASP A 140 10.22 -18.24 -7.48
C ASP A 140 9.24 -19.37 -7.84
N ALA A 141 7.98 -19.02 -8.15
CA ALA A 141 6.92 -19.97 -8.49
C ALA A 141 6.40 -19.79 -9.93
N ALA A 142 7.21 -19.28 -10.85
CA ALA A 142 6.79 -19.06 -12.25
C ALA A 142 6.34 -20.37 -12.97
N PRO A 143 5.37 -20.29 -13.92
CA PRO A 143 4.55 -19.11 -14.21
C PRO A 143 3.47 -18.92 -13.12
N VAL A 144 2.98 -17.68 -12.95
CA VAL A 144 2.03 -17.35 -11.89
C VAL A 144 0.75 -16.76 -12.47
N ALA A 145 -0.39 -17.22 -11.95
CA ALA A 145 -1.69 -16.62 -12.15
C ALA A 145 -2.34 -16.28 -10.80
N VAL A 146 -3.22 -15.28 -10.76
CA VAL A 146 -3.94 -14.84 -9.57
C VAL A 146 -5.44 -14.90 -9.85
N VAL A 147 -6.16 -15.77 -9.14
CA VAL A 147 -7.62 -15.90 -9.21
C VAL A 147 -8.22 -15.05 -8.08
N GLY A 148 -8.74 -13.87 -8.40
CA GLY A 148 -9.09 -12.89 -7.36
C GLY A 148 -7.84 -12.37 -6.63
N GLN A 149 -7.63 -12.84 -5.40
CA GLN A 149 -6.44 -12.63 -4.56
C GLN A 149 -5.65 -13.92 -4.31
N ASN A 150 -6.14 -15.07 -4.78
CA ASN A 150 -5.47 -16.36 -4.65
C ASN A 150 -4.35 -16.50 -5.69
N ALA A 151 -3.08 -16.48 -5.25
CA ALA A 151 -1.94 -16.62 -6.13
C ALA A 151 -1.58 -18.10 -6.35
N ILE A 152 -1.67 -18.55 -7.60
CA ILE A 152 -1.37 -19.92 -8.02
C ILE A 152 0.04 -19.96 -8.59
N GLY A 153 0.95 -20.61 -7.88
CA GLY A 153 2.31 -20.90 -8.33
C GLY A 153 2.38 -22.13 -9.25
N HIS A 154 3.41 -22.16 -10.10
CA HIS A 154 3.58 -23.16 -11.16
C HIS A 154 2.27 -23.39 -11.92
N ALA A 155 1.63 -22.28 -12.29
CA ALA A 155 0.26 -22.25 -12.77
C ALA A 155 0.11 -23.01 -14.08
N ASP A 156 -0.99 -23.76 -14.17
CA ASP A 156 -1.47 -24.37 -15.39
C ASP A 156 -2.99 -24.20 -15.47
N ALA A 157 -3.58 -24.48 -16.63
CA ALA A 157 -5.00 -24.28 -16.85
C ALA A 157 -5.87 -25.18 -15.94
N ALA A 158 -5.37 -26.34 -15.50
CA ALA A 158 -6.11 -27.25 -14.62
C ALA A 158 -6.19 -26.70 -13.19
N LYS A 159 -5.07 -26.22 -12.63
CA LYS A 159 -5.02 -25.58 -11.32
C LYS A 159 -5.88 -24.32 -11.27
N ILE A 160 -5.78 -23.48 -12.29
CA ILE A 160 -6.59 -22.25 -12.38
C ILE A 160 -8.07 -22.61 -12.46
N ALA A 161 -8.44 -23.62 -13.25
CA ALA A 161 -9.82 -24.06 -13.34
C ALA A 161 -10.36 -24.63 -12.03
N ALA A 162 -9.59 -25.46 -11.34
CA ALA A 162 -9.98 -25.95 -10.03
C ALA A 162 -10.26 -24.78 -9.07
N ALA A 163 -9.38 -23.77 -9.01
CA ALA A 163 -9.58 -22.61 -8.16
C ALA A 163 -10.81 -21.78 -8.56
N VAL A 164 -11.05 -21.59 -9.86
CA VAL A 164 -12.24 -20.88 -10.37
C VAL A 164 -13.53 -21.63 -10.01
N GLU A 165 -13.57 -22.95 -10.25
CA GLU A 165 -14.73 -23.83 -10.03
C GLU A 165 -15.05 -23.98 -8.54
N ASN A 166 -14.02 -24.09 -7.69
CA ASN A 166 -14.16 -24.18 -6.23
C ASN A 166 -14.40 -22.82 -5.56
N GLY A 167 -14.27 -21.71 -6.29
CA GLY A 167 -14.42 -20.37 -5.72
C GLY A 167 -13.26 -19.95 -4.81
N GLU A 168 -12.07 -20.53 -4.99
CA GLU A 168 -10.86 -20.25 -4.22
C GLU A 168 -10.24 -18.92 -4.68
N ARG A 169 -10.77 -17.81 -4.14
CA ARG A 169 -10.43 -16.44 -4.54
C ARG A 169 -9.63 -15.66 -3.51
N SER A 170 -9.55 -16.15 -2.27
CA SER A 170 -8.87 -15.46 -1.18
C SER A 170 -7.37 -15.77 -1.20
N ALA A 171 -6.58 -14.84 -0.68
CA ALA A 171 -5.16 -15.08 -0.47
C ALA A 171 -4.95 -16.21 0.54
N GLU A 172 -3.97 -17.08 0.27
CA GLU A 172 -3.44 -17.99 1.29
C GLU A 172 -2.47 -17.23 2.17
N VAL A 173 -2.74 -17.20 3.47
CA VAL A 173 -1.86 -16.62 4.48
C VAL A 173 -1.09 -17.75 5.14
N PRO A 174 0.25 -17.76 5.07
CA PRO A 174 1.05 -18.75 5.79
C PRO A 174 0.67 -18.79 7.28
N ASP A 175 0.62 -19.97 7.86
CA ASP A 175 0.31 -20.18 9.28
C ASP A 175 1.57 -20.30 10.15
N ASP A 176 2.73 -20.49 9.53
CA ASP A 176 4.02 -20.82 10.16
C ASP A 176 4.98 -19.63 10.33
N TRP A 177 4.47 -18.39 10.24
CA TRP A 177 5.29 -17.20 10.51
C TRP A 177 5.48 -16.96 12.02
N VAL A 178 6.62 -16.35 12.37
CA VAL A 178 7.04 -16.09 13.75
C VAL A 178 6.11 -15.07 14.39
N ARG A 179 5.28 -15.51 15.35
CA ARG A 179 4.35 -14.67 16.13
C ARG A 179 5.05 -13.89 17.24
N TYR A 180 4.40 -12.85 17.75
CA TYR A 180 4.93 -11.97 18.80
C TYR A 180 5.57 -12.73 19.98
N GLN A 181 4.86 -13.70 20.56
CA GLN A 181 5.36 -14.44 21.74
C GLN A 181 6.62 -15.24 21.45
N ALA A 182 6.67 -15.90 20.28
CA ALA A 182 7.84 -16.66 19.86
C ALA A 182 9.03 -15.73 19.58
N TYR A 183 8.77 -14.59 18.94
CA TYR A 183 9.79 -13.57 18.68
C TYR A 183 10.38 -13.01 19.99
N CYS A 184 9.54 -12.66 20.97
CA CYS A 184 9.98 -12.20 22.29
C CYS A 184 10.73 -13.28 23.09
N ALA A 185 10.34 -14.55 22.97
CA ALA A 185 11.02 -15.65 23.65
C ALA A 185 12.48 -15.83 23.19
N ASP A 186 12.79 -15.41 21.96
CA ASP A 186 14.16 -15.37 21.41
C ASP A 186 14.86 -14.01 21.63
N GLY A 187 14.34 -13.19 22.56
CA GLY A 187 14.90 -11.88 22.91
C GLY A 187 14.50 -10.73 21.97
N GLY A 188 13.54 -10.96 21.07
CA GLY A 188 12.97 -9.91 20.21
C GLY A 188 12.34 -8.75 21.01
N TYR A 189 12.43 -7.55 20.45
CA TYR A 189 12.04 -6.25 21.05
C TYR A 189 12.84 -5.78 22.27
N ALA A 190 13.85 -6.53 22.71
CA ALA A 190 14.70 -6.11 23.82
C ALA A 190 15.52 -4.85 23.47
N LEU A 191 16.01 -4.75 22.23
CA LEU A 191 16.77 -3.57 21.78
C LEU A 191 15.84 -2.37 21.61
N ALA A 192 14.70 -2.55 20.95
CA ALA A 192 13.68 -1.50 20.83
C ALA A 192 13.27 -0.93 22.20
N SER A 193 13.06 -1.81 23.20
CA SER A 193 12.70 -1.39 24.56
C SER A 193 13.81 -0.56 25.22
N ARG A 194 15.07 -0.98 25.09
CA ARG A 194 16.21 -0.23 25.64
C ARG A 194 16.39 1.16 25.03
N CYS A 195 15.99 1.35 23.77
CA CYS A 195 16.07 2.67 23.11
C CYS A 195 15.12 3.70 23.72
N VAL A 196 14.05 3.24 24.40
CA VAL A 196 13.09 4.11 25.09
C VAL A 196 13.71 4.69 26.35
N ASP A 197 14.45 3.88 27.10
CA ASP A 197 14.96 4.21 28.42
C ASP A 197 16.32 4.94 28.41
N ASP A 198 17.14 4.75 27.36
CA ASP A 198 18.53 5.21 27.34
C ASP A 198 18.91 5.94 26.03
N PRO A 199 19.02 7.28 26.06
CA PRO A 199 19.49 8.08 24.92
C PRO A 199 20.91 7.72 24.43
N ALA A 200 21.78 7.18 25.29
CA ALA A 200 23.12 6.76 24.87
C ALA A 200 23.07 5.53 23.97
N VAL A 201 22.09 4.64 24.18
CA VAL A 201 21.83 3.51 23.27
C VAL A 201 21.44 4.03 21.89
N ALA A 202 20.59 5.05 21.81
CA ALA A 202 20.14 5.61 20.54
C ALA A 202 21.29 6.18 19.69
N GLU A 203 22.24 6.90 20.30
CA GLU A 203 23.43 7.38 19.59
C GLU A 203 24.35 6.23 19.15
N SER A 204 24.55 5.23 20.01
CA SER A 204 25.37 4.05 19.67
C SER A 204 24.81 3.26 18.47
N ILE A 205 23.49 3.25 18.28
CA ILE A 205 22.84 2.60 17.13
C ILE A 205 23.18 3.34 15.83
N ILE A 206 23.13 4.66 15.81
CA ILE A 206 23.52 5.44 14.63
C ILE A 206 24.99 5.16 14.27
N GLU A 207 25.88 5.14 15.27
CA GLU A 207 27.30 4.79 15.08
C GLU A 207 27.49 3.36 14.55
N ALA A 208 26.73 2.39 15.07
CA ALA A 208 26.75 1.01 14.60
C ALA A 208 26.27 0.90 13.13
N LEU A 209 25.21 1.62 12.77
CA LEU A 209 24.68 1.66 11.39
C LEU A 209 25.69 2.24 10.39
N ASP A 210 26.46 3.26 10.78
CA ASP A 210 27.52 3.77 9.90
C ASP A 210 28.75 2.85 9.84
N SER A 211 29.11 2.25 10.98
CA SER A 211 30.26 1.34 11.07
C SER A 211 30.03 0.03 10.32
N SER A 212 28.79 -0.47 10.29
CA SER A 212 28.39 -1.64 9.52
C SER A 212 28.37 -1.39 8.00
N GLY A 213 28.28 -0.12 7.61
CA GLY A 213 28.14 0.27 6.21
C GLY A 213 26.77 -0.10 5.63
N LEU A 214 25.72 -0.25 6.46
CA LEU A 214 24.36 -0.51 5.97
C LEU A 214 23.92 0.60 5.00
N ARG A 215 23.46 0.19 3.83
CA ARG A 215 22.92 1.06 2.78
C ARG A 215 21.47 0.68 2.51
N GLY A 216 20.67 1.62 2.00
CA GLY A 216 19.30 1.34 1.61
C GLY A 216 19.21 0.21 0.58
N LEU A 217 18.53 -0.86 0.94
CA LEU A 217 18.37 -2.10 0.17
C LEU A 217 17.18 -2.07 -0.81
N GLY A 218 16.61 -0.89 -1.04
CA GLY A 218 15.65 -0.63 -2.13
C GLY A 218 16.31 -0.32 -3.48
N GLY A 219 17.64 -0.40 -3.58
CA GLY A 219 18.40 -0.22 -4.83
C GLY A 219 19.21 1.08 -4.92
N ALA A 220 18.75 2.18 -4.33
CA ALA A 220 19.47 3.47 -4.37
C ALA A 220 20.76 3.47 -3.53
N GLY A 221 20.85 2.62 -2.50
CA GLY A 221 22.07 2.43 -1.71
C GLY A 221 22.53 3.68 -0.96
N PHE A 222 21.65 4.54 -0.45
CA PHE A 222 22.07 5.64 0.43
C PHE A 222 22.43 5.11 1.83
N PRO A 223 23.51 5.57 2.50
CA PRO A 223 23.89 5.07 3.83
C PRO A 223 22.79 5.31 4.88
N ALA A 224 22.41 4.25 5.61
CA ALA A 224 21.27 4.29 6.52
C ALA A 224 21.49 5.21 7.73
N GLY A 225 22.63 5.07 8.42
CA GLY A 225 22.99 5.91 9.58
C GLY A 225 23.05 7.41 9.23
N ARG A 226 23.61 7.74 8.06
CA ARG A 226 23.57 9.11 7.53
C ARG A 226 22.13 9.61 7.28
N LYS A 227 21.23 8.79 6.73
CA LYS A 227 19.81 9.17 6.51
C LYS A 227 19.13 9.49 7.84
N TRP A 228 19.41 8.70 8.88
CA TRP A 228 18.85 8.89 10.22
C TRP A 228 19.33 10.19 10.87
N ARG A 229 20.64 10.51 10.79
CA ARG A 229 21.16 11.80 11.29
C ARG A 229 20.51 13.00 10.62
N ILE A 230 20.44 12.99 9.29
CA ILE A 230 19.85 14.08 8.51
C ILE A 230 18.42 14.35 8.99
N LEU A 231 17.63 13.30 9.19
CA LEU A 231 16.25 13.48 9.64
C LEU A 231 16.14 13.89 11.10
N LYS A 232 17.01 13.38 11.97
CA LYS A 232 17.02 13.74 13.40
C LYS A 232 17.31 15.23 13.63
N GLU A 233 18.00 15.89 12.70
CA GLU A 233 18.25 17.35 12.71
C GLU A 233 17.04 18.18 12.25
N GLN A 234 16.03 17.57 11.63
CA GLN A 234 14.84 18.27 11.14
C GLN A 234 13.83 18.53 12.26
N PRO A 235 12.98 19.58 12.16
CA PRO A 235 11.99 19.86 13.20
C PRO A 235 10.95 18.72 13.33
N ALA A 236 10.57 18.41 14.56
CA ALA A 236 9.39 17.59 14.83
C ALA A 236 8.10 18.37 14.50
N PRO A 237 6.97 17.70 14.21
CA PRO A 237 6.77 16.25 14.15
C PRO A 237 7.37 15.59 12.90
N ARG A 238 7.92 14.37 13.06
CA ARG A 238 8.59 13.60 11.99
C ARG A 238 7.80 12.33 11.69
N LEU A 239 7.81 11.91 10.43
CA LEU A 239 7.09 10.73 9.96
C LEU A 239 8.04 9.68 9.40
N MET A 240 7.59 8.44 9.28
CA MET A 240 8.25 7.40 8.50
C MET A 240 7.32 6.90 7.40
N ALA A 241 7.86 6.68 6.21
CA ALA A 241 7.24 5.92 5.15
C ALA A 241 8.11 4.70 4.84
N VAL A 242 7.55 3.50 4.85
CA VAL A 242 8.28 2.27 4.52
C VAL A 242 7.75 1.73 3.21
N ASN A 243 8.68 1.51 2.28
CA ASN A 243 8.40 1.01 0.95
C ASN A 243 8.40 -0.52 0.92
N ILE A 244 7.20 -1.08 0.74
CA ILE A 244 6.89 -2.51 0.56
C ILE A 244 6.09 -2.67 -0.76
N ASP A 245 6.33 -1.80 -1.75
CA ASP A 245 5.70 -1.91 -3.07
C ASP A 245 6.36 -3.01 -3.93
N GLU A 246 7.63 -3.34 -3.64
CA GLU A 246 8.44 -4.41 -4.28
C GLU A 246 8.09 -4.66 -5.76
N GLY A 247 8.04 -3.60 -6.56
CA GLY A 247 7.50 -3.64 -7.93
C GLY A 247 8.47 -4.15 -9.00
N GLU A 248 9.77 -4.21 -8.69
CA GLU A 248 10.82 -4.63 -9.64
C GLU A 248 10.62 -6.10 -10.06
N PRO A 249 10.51 -6.41 -11.37
CA PRO A 249 10.37 -7.79 -11.80
C PRO A 249 11.49 -8.70 -11.31
N GLY A 250 11.11 -9.80 -10.64
CA GLY A 250 12.06 -10.77 -10.09
C GLY A 250 12.41 -10.55 -8.62
N THR A 251 11.96 -9.46 -8.00
CA THR A 251 12.12 -9.27 -6.55
C THR A 251 10.92 -9.85 -5.79
N PHE A 252 11.23 -10.53 -4.69
CA PHE A 252 10.27 -11.12 -3.75
C PHE A 252 10.88 -11.27 -2.34
N LYS A 253 11.99 -10.57 -2.08
CA LYS A 253 12.76 -10.62 -0.83
C LYS A 253 11.96 -10.01 0.32
N ASP A 254 11.26 -8.91 0.08
CA ASP A 254 10.47 -8.21 1.10
C ASP A 254 9.26 -9.08 1.47
N ARG A 255 8.55 -9.64 0.48
CA ARG A 255 7.53 -10.67 0.71
C ARG A 255 8.08 -11.85 1.49
N TYR A 256 9.24 -12.38 1.09
CA TYR A 256 9.85 -13.55 1.71
C TYR A 256 10.10 -13.33 3.21
N TYR A 257 10.62 -12.16 3.60
CA TYR A 257 10.84 -11.81 5.01
C TYR A 257 9.53 -11.60 5.75
N LEU A 258 8.59 -10.83 5.18
CA LEU A 258 7.34 -10.46 5.87
C LEU A 258 6.39 -11.65 6.04
N GLU A 259 6.36 -12.59 5.10
CA GLU A 259 5.58 -13.83 5.20
C GLU A 259 6.18 -14.82 6.24
N ARG A 260 7.35 -14.54 6.85
CA ARG A 260 8.03 -15.45 7.78
C ARG A 260 8.34 -14.84 9.15
N ASP A 261 8.90 -13.64 9.18
CA ASP A 261 9.38 -12.98 10.40
C ASP A 261 9.04 -11.48 10.36
N PRO A 262 7.74 -11.12 10.39
CA PRO A 262 7.30 -9.72 10.33
C PRO A 262 7.73 -8.94 11.59
N HIS A 263 7.85 -9.61 12.74
CA HIS A 263 8.22 -8.94 13.99
C HIS A 263 9.66 -8.43 13.99
N ARG A 264 10.60 -9.11 13.32
CA ARG A 264 11.94 -8.59 13.11
C ARG A 264 11.96 -7.28 12.34
N PHE A 265 11.19 -7.22 11.24
CA PHE A 265 11.01 -5.98 10.49
C PHE A 265 10.40 -4.88 11.37
N LEU A 266 9.32 -5.20 12.10
CA LEU A 266 8.66 -4.23 12.98
C LEU A 266 9.57 -3.75 14.12
N GLU A 267 10.45 -4.61 14.67
CA GLU A 267 11.45 -4.16 15.65
C GLU A 267 12.40 -3.11 15.05
N GLY A 268 12.85 -3.31 13.80
CA GLY A 268 13.63 -2.32 13.07
C GLY A 268 12.88 -0.99 12.87
N VAL A 269 11.58 -1.05 12.56
CA VAL A 269 10.70 0.14 12.49
C VAL A 269 10.66 0.87 13.84
N LEU A 270 10.48 0.14 14.94
CA LEU A 270 10.40 0.72 16.29
C LEU A 270 11.73 1.33 16.73
N ILE A 271 12.86 0.68 16.47
CA ILE A 271 14.19 1.22 16.75
C ILE A 271 14.38 2.52 15.97
N ALA A 272 14.09 2.52 14.67
CA ALA A 272 14.22 3.71 13.85
C ALA A 272 13.30 4.85 14.33
N ALA A 273 12.07 4.53 14.69
CA ALA A 273 11.13 5.52 15.20
C ALA A 273 11.60 6.14 16.52
N GLN A 274 12.12 5.32 17.44
CA GLN A 274 12.61 5.78 18.73
C GLN A 274 13.90 6.61 18.60
N VAL A 275 14.86 6.16 17.80
CA VAL A 275 16.16 6.83 17.63
C VAL A 275 16.02 8.18 16.92
N VAL A 276 15.11 8.26 15.95
CA VAL A 276 14.90 9.45 15.13
C VAL A 276 13.78 10.35 15.67
N GLY A 277 12.94 9.86 16.58
CA GLY A 277 11.81 10.59 17.16
C GLY A 277 10.67 10.76 16.15
N ILE A 278 10.09 9.64 15.72
CA ILE A 278 9.02 9.58 14.72
C ILE A 278 7.69 9.21 15.39
N ASP A 279 6.64 9.95 15.06
CA ASP A 279 5.33 9.80 15.71
C ASP A 279 4.44 8.75 15.01
N SER A 280 4.49 8.69 13.67
CA SER A 280 3.70 7.76 12.86
C SER A 280 4.54 7.16 11.74
N CYS A 281 4.35 5.86 11.50
CA CYS A 281 5.00 5.06 10.47
C CYS A 281 3.96 4.49 9.49
N TYR A 282 4.09 4.85 8.21
CA TYR A 282 3.23 4.41 7.12
C TYR A 282 3.91 3.28 6.36
N LEU A 283 3.35 2.08 6.42
CA LEU A 283 3.85 0.88 5.74
C LEU A 283 3.09 0.73 4.42
N TYR A 284 3.67 1.16 3.31
CA TYR A 284 3.03 1.12 2.00
C TYR A 284 3.28 -0.23 1.34
N VAL A 285 2.24 -1.05 1.25
CA VAL A 285 2.29 -2.42 0.74
C VAL A 285 1.58 -2.49 -0.59
N ARG A 286 2.20 -3.10 -1.60
CA ARG A 286 1.56 -3.33 -2.90
C ARG A 286 0.28 -4.16 -2.78
N ASP A 287 -0.65 -3.95 -3.70
CA ASP A 287 -1.94 -4.64 -3.72
C ASP A 287 -1.80 -6.17 -3.91
N GLU A 288 -0.76 -6.59 -4.61
CA GLU A 288 -0.50 -7.99 -4.95
C GLU A 288 -0.08 -8.84 -3.75
N TYR A 289 0.15 -8.23 -2.57
CA TYR A 289 0.53 -8.92 -1.33
C TYR A 289 -0.58 -8.87 -0.25
N PRO A 290 -1.79 -9.39 -0.51
CA PRO A 290 -2.87 -9.43 0.47
C PRO A 290 -2.50 -10.20 1.74
N ALA A 291 -1.73 -11.29 1.62
CA ALA A 291 -1.25 -12.05 2.77
C ALA A 291 -0.30 -11.24 3.67
N VAL A 292 0.60 -10.46 3.09
CA VAL A 292 1.50 -9.56 3.84
C VAL A 292 0.71 -8.48 4.56
N ILE A 293 -0.32 -7.92 3.93
CA ILE A 293 -1.21 -6.93 4.57
C ILE A 293 -1.90 -7.54 5.79
N GLU A 294 -2.42 -8.76 5.69
CA GLU A 294 -3.05 -9.47 6.80
C GLU A 294 -2.06 -9.78 7.93
N ILE A 295 -0.86 -10.28 7.58
CA ILE A 295 0.21 -10.58 8.54
C ILE A 295 0.65 -9.31 9.27
N LEU A 296 0.90 -8.21 8.55
CA LEU A 296 1.33 -6.96 9.16
C LEU A 296 0.26 -6.39 10.09
N ASN A 297 -1.01 -6.35 9.67
CA ASN A 297 -2.09 -5.90 10.53
C ASN A 297 -2.20 -6.77 11.79
N THR A 298 -2.09 -8.10 11.64
CA THR A 298 -2.10 -9.04 12.77
C THR A 298 -0.92 -8.79 13.72
N ALA A 299 0.30 -8.69 13.20
CA ALA A 299 1.51 -8.45 13.99
C ALA A 299 1.49 -7.08 14.70
N ILE A 300 0.93 -6.05 14.07
CA ILE A 300 0.71 -4.73 14.68
C ILE A 300 -0.29 -4.81 15.82
N GLU A 301 -1.39 -5.56 15.68
CA GLU A 301 -2.34 -5.76 16.78
C GLU A 301 -1.73 -6.55 17.94
N GLU A 302 -0.93 -7.59 17.65
CA GLU A 302 -0.17 -8.30 18.68
C GLU A 302 0.76 -7.36 19.45
N LEU A 303 1.47 -6.47 18.74
CA LEU A 303 2.32 -5.45 19.36
C LEU A 303 1.51 -4.49 20.23
N ARG A 304 0.40 -3.94 19.71
CA ARG A 304 -0.48 -3.02 20.46
C ARG A 304 -1.03 -3.66 21.73
N ALA A 305 -1.32 -4.95 21.69
CA ALA A 305 -1.88 -5.68 22.82
C ALA A 305 -0.85 -6.02 23.91
N ALA A 306 0.42 -6.26 23.54
CA ALA A 306 1.39 -6.90 24.43
C ALA A 306 2.69 -6.12 24.65
N HIS A 307 3.07 -5.18 23.77
CA HIS A 307 4.32 -4.43 23.94
C HIS A 307 4.23 -3.47 25.14
N PRO A 308 5.22 -3.48 26.07
CA PRO A 308 5.12 -2.73 27.32
C PRO A 308 5.34 -1.22 27.16
N ASN A 309 5.99 -0.78 26.09
CA ASN A 309 6.35 0.62 25.88
C ASN A 309 5.37 1.33 24.93
N PRO A 310 5.29 2.67 24.98
CA PRO A 310 4.56 3.45 24.00
C PRO A 310 5.04 3.14 22.58
N LEU A 311 4.09 2.91 21.67
CA LEU A 311 4.35 2.65 20.26
C LEU A 311 4.08 3.90 19.42
N PRO A 312 4.84 4.16 18.34
CA PRO A 312 4.41 5.08 17.31
C PRO A 312 3.13 4.55 16.64
N GLU A 313 2.41 5.42 15.95
CA GLU A 313 1.26 4.98 15.17
C GLU A 313 1.72 4.19 13.94
N LEU A 314 1.43 2.88 13.90
CA LEU A 314 1.75 2.01 12.78
C LEU A 314 0.53 1.89 11.85
N ILE A 315 0.67 2.30 10.59
CA ILE A 315 -0.43 2.36 9.62
C ILE A 315 -0.03 1.60 8.37
N VAL A 316 -0.74 0.52 8.05
CA VAL A 316 -0.61 -0.15 6.76
C VAL A 316 -1.42 0.60 5.72
N ARG A 317 -0.81 0.91 4.58
CA ARG A 317 -1.47 1.53 3.41
C ARG A 317 -1.38 0.59 2.22
N ARG A 318 -2.53 0.33 1.60
CA ARG A 318 -2.64 -0.56 0.45
C ARG A 318 -2.41 0.26 -0.83
N GLY A 319 -1.40 -0.15 -1.62
CA GLY A 319 -1.20 0.35 -2.97
C GLY A 319 -2.22 -0.21 -3.95
N ALA A 320 -2.22 0.29 -5.19
CA ALA A 320 -3.23 -0.09 -6.21
C ALA A 320 -2.61 -0.44 -7.59
N GLY A 321 -1.44 -1.07 -7.59
CA GLY A 321 -0.82 -1.60 -8.80
C GLY A 321 -0.18 -0.53 -9.69
N ALA A 322 0.74 0.27 -9.14
CA ALA A 322 1.49 1.26 -9.90
C ALA A 322 2.97 1.16 -9.60
N TYR A 323 3.75 0.55 -10.49
CA TYR A 323 5.21 0.36 -10.37
C TYR A 323 5.98 1.64 -9.98
N ILE A 324 5.55 2.79 -10.50
CA ILE A 324 6.18 4.07 -10.19
C ILE A 324 6.06 4.45 -8.71
N CYS A 325 5.09 3.90 -7.97
CA CYS A 325 4.96 4.11 -6.53
C CYS A 325 6.05 3.42 -5.71
N GLY A 326 6.90 2.59 -6.32
CA GLY A 326 8.16 2.16 -5.72
C GLY A 326 9.19 3.29 -5.60
N GLU A 327 9.00 4.44 -6.28
CA GLU A 327 9.82 5.63 -6.10
C GLU A 327 9.40 6.39 -4.81
N GLU A 328 10.40 6.83 -4.04
CA GLU A 328 10.23 7.42 -2.69
C GLU A 328 9.13 8.49 -2.61
N SER A 329 9.11 9.44 -3.54
CA SER A 329 8.17 10.56 -3.52
C SER A 329 6.83 10.25 -4.17
N ALA A 330 6.80 9.36 -5.16
CA ALA A 330 5.57 8.83 -5.75
C ALA A 330 4.78 8.00 -4.73
N MET A 331 5.45 7.18 -3.92
CA MET A 331 4.85 6.46 -2.80
C MET A 331 4.15 7.42 -1.84
N ILE A 332 4.81 8.51 -1.47
CA ILE A 332 4.27 9.54 -0.58
C ILE A 332 3.01 10.19 -1.18
N GLU A 333 3.03 10.53 -2.47
CA GLU A 333 1.83 11.05 -3.14
C GLU A 333 0.68 10.04 -3.12
N SER A 334 0.97 8.74 -3.28
CA SER A 334 -0.03 7.67 -3.15
C SER A 334 -0.61 7.60 -1.72
N ILE A 335 0.24 7.58 -0.69
CA ILE A 335 -0.21 7.61 0.72
C ILE A 335 -1.08 8.85 1.00
N GLU A 336 -0.78 10.00 0.37
CA GLU A 336 -1.57 11.24 0.48
C GLU A 336 -2.88 11.23 -0.34
N GLY A 337 -3.26 10.09 -0.91
CA GLY A 337 -4.49 9.93 -1.68
C GLY A 337 -4.43 10.58 -3.07
N LYS A 338 -3.23 10.79 -3.63
CA LYS A 338 -3.03 11.41 -4.94
C LYS A 338 -2.59 10.36 -5.96
N ARG A 339 -2.40 10.80 -7.21
CA ARG A 339 -1.65 10.03 -8.21
C ARG A 339 -0.19 9.94 -7.75
N GLY A 340 0.39 8.75 -7.81
CA GLY A 340 1.80 8.51 -7.50
C GLY A 340 2.77 9.07 -8.54
N LEU A 341 2.75 10.38 -8.76
CA LEU A 341 3.69 11.08 -9.63
C LEU A 341 4.89 11.54 -8.81
N PRO A 342 6.14 11.23 -9.20
CA PRO A 342 7.32 11.70 -8.48
C PRO A 342 7.32 13.22 -8.29
N ARG A 343 7.70 13.67 -7.10
CA ARG A 343 7.83 15.09 -6.78
C ARG A 343 9.08 15.68 -7.43
N LEU A 344 8.99 16.94 -7.84
CA LEU A 344 10.18 17.72 -8.22
C LEU A 344 11.04 17.94 -6.97
N ARG A 345 12.35 17.69 -7.10
CA ARG A 345 13.34 17.93 -6.06
C ARG A 345 14.25 19.09 -6.48
N PRO A 346 14.64 20.01 -5.57
CA PRO A 346 14.23 20.12 -4.16
C PRO A 346 12.80 20.69 -3.96
N PRO A 347 12.20 20.57 -2.74
CA PRO A 347 12.76 20.02 -1.50
C PRO A 347 12.86 18.49 -1.49
N TYR A 348 13.75 17.94 -0.66
CA TYR A 348 13.89 16.49 -0.47
C TYR A 348 12.87 15.98 0.55
N VAL A 349 12.56 14.68 0.49
CA VAL A 349 11.59 14.01 1.39
C VAL A 349 11.99 14.11 2.87
N ALA A 350 13.29 14.12 3.15
CA ALA A 350 13.81 14.34 4.49
C ALA A 350 13.43 15.73 5.07
N GLU A 351 13.17 16.73 4.21
CA GLU A 351 12.79 18.08 4.64
C GLU A 351 11.26 18.27 4.55
N VAL A 352 10.68 17.91 3.40
CA VAL A 352 9.26 18.06 3.08
C VAL A 352 8.75 16.79 2.38
N GLY A 353 8.45 15.79 3.20
CA GLY A 353 7.93 14.50 2.78
C GLY A 353 6.42 14.40 2.99
N LEU A 354 6.01 13.32 3.66
CA LEU A 354 4.63 12.97 3.90
C LEU A 354 3.89 14.07 4.68
N PHE A 355 2.74 14.49 4.17
CA PHE A 355 1.91 15.59 4.70
C PHE A 355 2.69 16.90 4.92
N GLY A 356 3.73 17.12 4.10
CA GLY A 356 4.61 18.28 4.20
C GLY A 356 5.55 18.27 5.41
N ARG A 357 5.78 17.10 6.02
CA ARG A 357 6.64 16.94 7.21
C ARG A 357 7.95 16.23 6.87
N PRO A 358 9.02 16.46 7.64
CA PRO A 358 10.24 15.66 7.54
C PRO A 358 9.92 14.18 7.63
N THR A 359 10.32 13.40 6.62
CA THR A 359 9.97 11.97 6.53
C THR A 359 11.20 11.09 6.36
N LEU A 360 11.32 10.07 7.22
CA LEU A 360 12.26 8.97 7.02
C LEU A 360 11.64 8.01 6.00
N GLU A 361 12.32 7.76 4.90
CA GLU A 361 11.93 6.65 4.04
C GLU A 361 12.95 5.52 4.10
N HIS A 362 12.46 4.28 4.10
CA HIS A 362 13.28 3.08 3.95
C HIS A 362 12.54 1.99 3.20
N ASN A 363 13.30 1.12 2.53
CA ASN A 363 12.81 -0.18 2.10
C ASN A 363 12.68 -1.14 3.31
N CYS A 364 11.71 -2.06 3.24
CA CYS A 364 11.47 -3.11 4.24
C CYS A 364 12.75 -3.81 4.72
N GLU A 365 13.54 -4.37 3.80
CA GLU A 365 14.75 -5.13 4.16
C GLU A 365 15.80 -4.26 4.88
N THR A 366 15.86 -2.97 4.58
CA THR A 366 16.81 -2.07 5.26
C THR A 366 16.51 -2.02 6.76
N LEU A 367 15.22 -1.96 7.12
CA LEU A 367 14.79 -1.96 8.52
C LEU A 367 14.86 -3.36 9.14
N TYR A 368 14.60 -4.41 8.36
CA TYR A 368 14.71 -5.80 8.82
C TYR A 368 16.08 -6.13 9.42
N TRP A 369 17.17 -5.61 8.83
CA TRP A 369 18.53 -5.87 9.31
C TRP A 369 18.98 -5.00 10.49
N VAL A 370 18.24 -3.94 10.86
CA VAL A 370 18.66 -2.97 11.90
C VAL A 370 18.91 -3.64 13.24
N ARG A 371 18.08 -4.61 13.65
CA ARG A 371 18.20 -5.28 14.96
C ARG A 371 19.48 -6.10 15.10
N ASP A 372 19.98 -6.66 14.00
CA ASP A 372 21.15 -7.55 14.00
C ASP A 372 22.49 -6.77 13.95
N ILE A 373 22.43 -5.48 13.63
CA ILE A 373 23.55 -4.54 13.61
C ILE A 373 23.64 -3.86 14.97
#